data_AF-A0A942RNC9-F1
#
_entry.id   AF-A0A942RNC9-F1
#
_cell.length_a   1.000
_cell.length_b   1.000
_cell.length_c   1.000
_cell.angle_alpha   90.00
_cell.angle_beta   90.00
_cell.angle_gamma   90.00
#
_symmetry.space_group_name_H-M   'P 1'
#
loop_
_entity.id
_entity.type
_entity.pdbx_description
1 polymer ?
#
loop_
_entity_poly.entity_id
_entity_poly.type
_entity_poly.pdbx_seq_one_letter_code
_entity_poly.pdbx_strand_id
1 'polypeptide(L)' 'MKPKVIVSLVLGIAILIIIIQNVRDVQTDILFWTISLPHIFLLFIVFAIGIIIGMMLPGLMTKKPEAEKQN' A
#
# COMPACT_ATOMS: atom_id res chain seq x y z
N MET A 1 7.82 7.47 -38.78
CA MET A 1 8.31 7.25 -37.39
C MET A 1 8.34 5.74 -37.13
N LYS A 2 9.35 5.21 -36.44
CA LYS A 2 9.43 3.76 -36.19
C LYS A 2 8.27 3.34 -35.27
N PRO A 3 7.55 2.23 -35.51
CA PRO A 3 6.41 1.80 -34.69
C PRO A 3 6.76 1.70 -33.20
N LYS A 4 7.97 1.27 -32.89
CA LYS A 4 8.52 1.21 -31.52
C LYS A 4 8.51 2.56 -30.79
N VAL A 5 8.76 3.66 -31.50
CA VAL A 5 8.76 5.03 -30.94
C VAL A 5 7.34 5.50 -30.65
N ILE A 6 6.39 5.15 -31.51
CA ILE A 6 4.97 5.47 -31.32
C ILE A 6 4.44 4.70 -30.10
N VAL A 7 4.74 3.40 -30.01
CA VAL A 7 4.31 2.57 -28.87
C VAL A 7 4.92 3.09 -27.57
N SER A 8 6.23 3.41 -27.53
CA SER A 8 6.85 3.93 -26.31
C SER A 8 6.26 5.28 -25.89
N LEU A 9 5.96 6.16 -26.85
CA LEU A 9 5.37 7.47 -26.59
C LEU A 9 3.95 7.33 -26.05
N VAL A 10 3.12 6.47 -26.67
CA VAL A 10 1.76 6.18 -26.21
C VAL A 10 1.78 5.60 -24.80
N LEU A 11 2.67 4.66 -24.52
CA LEU A 11 2.80 4.05 -23.20
C LEU A 11 3.23 5.09 -22.14
N GLY A 12 4.20 5.94 -22.46
CA GLY A 12 4.65 7.01 -21.56
C GLY A 12 3.55 8.01 -21.24
N ILE A 13 2.77 8.42 -22.25
CA ILE A 13 1.62 9.31 -22.05
C ILE A 13 0.55 8.64 -21.20
N ALA A 14 0.24 7.35 -21.46
CA ALA A 14 -0.74 6.62 -20.67
C ALA A 14 -0.35 6.51 -19.19
N ILE A 15 0.92 6.24 -18.89
CA ILE A 15 1.46 6.21 -17.52
C ILE A 15 1.32 7.58 -16.86
N LEU A 16 1.68 8.66 -17.57
CA LEU A 16 1.57 10.03 -17.06
C LEU A 16 0.10 10.37 -16.71
N ILE A 17 -0.82 10.01 -17.59
CA ILE A 17 -2.26 10.20 -17.38
C ILE A 17 -2.74 9.41 -16.16
N ILE A 18 -2.32 8.16 -15.99
CA ILE A 18 -2.67 7.35 -14.81
C ILE A 18 -2.17 8.06 -13.55
N ILE A 19 -0.92 8.52 -13.52
CA ILE A 19 -0.38 9.22 -12.34
C ILE A 19 -1.23 10.47 -12.04
N ILE A 20 -1.38 11.38 -13.00
CA ILE A 20 -2.08 12.66 -12.78
C ILE A 20 -3.55 12.45 -12.40
N GLN A 21 -4.25 11.50 -13.04
CA GLN A 21 -5.64 11.21 -12.70
C GLN A 21 -5.80 10.58 -11.31
N ASN A 22 -4.80 9.82 -10.86
CA ASN A 22 -4.79 9.21 -9.53
C ASN A 22 -4.24 10.15 -8.44
N VAL A 23 -3.74 11.34 -8.81
CA VAL A 23 -3.54 12.48 -7.88
C VAL A 23 -4.87 13.24 -7.76
N ARG A 24 -5.92 12.51 -7.38
CA ARG A 24 -7.19 13.09 -6.96
C ARG A 24 -7.27 12.95 -5.46
N ASP A 25 -7.45 14.08 -4.78
CA ASP A 25 -7.76 14.09 -3.36
C ASP A 25 -9.08 13.37 -3.15
N VAL A 26 -9.07 12.38 -2.26
CA VAL A 26 -10.28 11.69 -1.83
C VAL A 26 -10.52 11.98 -0.37
N GLN A 27 -11.73 12.43 -0.11
CA GLN A 27 -12.24 12.63 1.23
C GLN A 27 -12.55 11.26 1.81
N THR A 28 -11.81 10.89 2.84
CA THR A 28 -12.00 9.64 3.57
C THR A 28 -12.55 9.99 4.94
N ASP A 29 -13.75 9.50 5.24
CA ASP A 29 -14.38 9.67 6.54
C ASP A 29 -14.01 8.49 7.45
N ILE A 30 -13.34 8.78 8.55
CA ILE A 30 -12.92 7.81 9.57
C ILE A 30 -13.61 8.16 10.88
N LEU A 31 -14.63 7.37 11.25
CA LEU A 31 -15.47 7.48 12.46
C LEU A 31 -16.14 8.85 12.66
N PHE A 32 -15.35 9.90 12.93
CA PHE A 32 -15.78 11.29 13.12
C PHE A 32 -14.88 12.31 12.41
N TRP A 33 -13.86 11.86 11.66
CA TRP A 33 -12.87 12.72 11.00
C TRP A 33 -12.92 12.56 9.50
N THR A 34 -13.07 13.67 8.78
CA THR A 34 -12.92 13.74 7.33
C THR A 34 -11.50 14.16 7.00
N ILE A 35 -10.76 13.28 6.32
CA ILE A 35 -9.39 13.58 5.91
C ILE A 35 -9.34 13.60 4.38
N SER A 36 -8.88 14.72 3.83
CA SER A 36 -8.65 14.86 2.39
C SER A 36 -7.18 14.57 2.08
N LEU A 37 -6.91 13.41 1.50
CA LEU A 37 -5.57 13.01 1.06
C LEU A 37 -5.65 12.42 -0.36
N PRO A 38 -4.58 12.53 -1.16
CA PRO A 38 -4.49 11.78 -2.40
C PRO A 38 -4.50 10.28 -2.11
N HIS A 39 -5.22 9.50 -2.94
CA HIS A 39 -5.34 8.03 -2.79
C HIS A 39 -4.01 7.30 -2.58
N ILE A 40 -2.95 7.78 -3.23
CA ILE A 40 -1.61 7.18 -3.13
C ILE A 40 -1.09 7.19 -1.68
N PHE A 41 -1.36 8.25 -0.91
CA PHE A 41 -0.94 8.34 0.49
C PHE A 41 -1.70 7.36 1.36
N LEU A 42 -3.02 7.25 1.17
CA LEU A 42 -3.85 6.29 1.91
C LEU A 42 -3.37 4.86 1.66
N LEU A 43 -3.04 4.52 0.40
CA LEU A 43 -2.52 3.21 0.03
C LEU A 43 -1.21 2.89 0.77
N PHE A 44 -0.26 3.83 0.80
CA PHE A 44 1.01 3.65 1.51
C PHE A 44 0.83 3.51 3.02
N ILE A 45 -0.08 4.30 3.62
CA ILE A 45 -0.36 4.24 5.07
C ILE A 45 -0.94 2.87 5.43
N VAL A 46 -1.97 2.41 4.72
CA VAL A 46 -2.61 1.11 4.97
C VAL A 46 -1.62 -0.04 4.78
N PHE A 47 -0.79 0.03 3.72
CA PHE A 47 0.24 -0.96 3.46
C PHE A 47 1.28 -1.03 4.58
N ALA A 48 1.79 0.13 5.03
CA ALA A 48 2.74 0.20 6.14
C ALA A 48 2.16 -0.37 7.44
N ILE A 49 0.91 -0.02 7.77
CA ILE A 49 0.20 -0.58 8.93
C ILE A 49 0.07 -2.11 8.80
N GLY A 50 -0.30 -2.61 7.62
CA GLY A 50 -0.39 -4.04 7.34
C GLY A 50 0.93 -4.78 7.55
N ILE A 51 2.05 -4.21 7.08
CA ILE A 51 3.39 -4.77 7.31
C ILE A 51 3.70 -4.81 8.81
N ILE A 52 3.48 -3.70 9.53
CA ILE A 52 3.76 -3.62 10.97
C ILE A 52 2.96 -4.69 11.72
N ILE A 53 1.66 -4.79 11.48
CA ILE A 53 0.80 -5.80 12.09
C ILE A 53 1.29 -7.21 11.74
N GLY A 54 1.60 -7.46 10.46
CA GLY A 54 2.10 -8.75 9.99
C GLY A 54 3.43 -9.16 10.61
N MET A 55 4.35 -8.21 10.84
CA MET A 55 5.62 -8.46 11.53
C MET A 55 5.44 -8.73 13.02
N MET A 56 4.43 -8.13 13.66
CA MET A 56 4.14 -8.35 15.08
C MET A 56 3.41 -9.68 15.32
N LEU A 57 2.66 -10.18 14.33
CA LEU A 57 1.81 -11.38 14.46
C LEU A 57 2.56 -12.65 14.92
N PRO A 58 3.78 -12.99 14.44
CA PRO A 58 4.55 -14.13 14.91
C PRO A 58 4.90 -14.05 16.40
N GLY A 59 5.19 -12.86 16.93
CA GLY A 59 5.52 -12.65 18.35
C GLY A 59 4.33 -12.90 19.29
N LEU A 60 3.10 -12.70 18.81
CA LEU A 60 1.86 -13.00 19.56
C LEU A 60 1.45 -14.48 19.46
N MET A 61 1.79 -15.16 18.37
CA MET A 61 1.43 -16.57 18.13
C MET A 61 2.49 -17.59 18.53
N THR A 62 3.67 -17.16 18.97
CA THR A 62 4.69 -18.07 19.50
C THR A 62 4.24 -18.62 20.86
N LYS A 63 3.46 -19.71 20.83
CA LYS A 63 3.28 -20.55 22.02
C LYS A 63 4.65 -21.04 22.47
N LYS A 64 5.01 -20.67 23.70
CA LYS A 64 6.14 -21.20 24.45
C LYS A 64 6.17 -22.73 24.31
N PRO A 65 7.27 -23.35 23.85
CA PRO A 65 7.40 -24.79 23.95
C PRO A 65 7.41 -25.15 25.44
N GLU A 66 6.35 -25.79 25.93
CA GLU A 66 6.32 -26.46 27.23
C GLU A 66 7.17 -27.73 27.17
N ALA A 67 8.49 -27.58 27.04
CA ALA A 67 9.41 -28.70 27.01
C ALA A 67 10.66 -28.41 27.83
N GLU A 68 10.49 -28.20 29.14
CA GLU A 68 11.56 -28.42 30.11
C GLU A 68 11.01 -28.64 31.54
N LYS A 69 10.08 -29.60 31.65
CA LYS A 69 9.80 -30.27 32.92
C LYS A 69 10.03 -31.76 32.70
N GLN A 70 11.28 -32.19 32.87
CA GLN A 70 11.78 -33.55 33.18
C GLN A 70 13.05 -33.84 32.39
N ASN A 71 14.21 -33.54 32.99
CA ASN A 71 15.31 -34.48 33.22
C ASN A 71 16.26 -33.88 34.26
#